data_AF-A0A346N0G9-F1
#
_entry.id   AF-A0A346N0G9-F1
#
_cell.length_a   1.000
_cell.length_b   1.000
_cell.length_c   1.000
_cell.angle_alpha   90.00
_cell.angle_beta   90.00
_cell.angle_gamma   90.00
#
_symmetry.space_group_name_H-M   'P 1'
#
loop_
_entity.id
_entity.type
_entity.pdbx_description
1 polymer ?
#
loop_
_entity_poly.entity_id
_entity_poly.type
_entity_poly.pdbx_seq_one_letter_code
_entity_poly.pdbx_strand_id
1 'polypeptide(L)'
;MRALAACACALLLSGCLSFGGGSRSSEEVERLRQSIVVDALGQIGRPYRYGGSNPDGFDCSGLVQYVFAQSGVKLPRSSREQSRIGDDIDLDDAEPGDLLFYSFTGGSIDHVAVYLGDGQAVHAPASGRQVIVAPVAQKYWMQKFVEARDVLND
;
A
#
# COMPACT_ATOMS: atom_id res chain seq x y z
N MET A 1 -73.11 15.89 4.46
CA MET A 1 -72.10 16.95 4.66
C MET A 1 -70.74 16.32 4.43
N ARG A 2 -70.10 16.61 3.28
CA ARG A 2 -68.80 17.31 3.16
C ARG A 2 -67.63 16.52 3.78
N ALA A 3 -66.52 16.22 3.13
CA ALA A 3 -66.03 16.52 1.78
C ALA A 3 -64.86 15.57 1.48
N LEU A 4 -64.63 15.32 0.19
CA LEU A 4 -63.39 14.77 -0.35
C LEU A 4 -62.22 15.71 -0.07
N ALA A 5 -61.04 15.14 0.23
CA ALA A 5 -59.75 15.80 0.06
C ALA A 5 -58.78 14.80 -0.56
N ALA A 6 -58.43 15.05 -1.82
CA ALA A 6 -57.34 14.41 -2.52
C ALA A 6 -56.01 15.01 -2.06
N CYS A 7 -54.96 14.19 -1.97
CA CYS A 7 -53.59 14.69 -2.07
C CYS A 7 -52.78 13.71 -2.92
N ALA A 8 -52.36 14.19 -4.09
CA ALA A 8 -51.42 13.57 -4.99
C ALA A 8 -49.98 13.93 -4.58
N CYS A 9 -49.01 13.35 -5.29
CA CYS A 9 -47.55 13.47 -5.16
C CYS A 9 -46.93 12.52 -4.12
N ALA A 10 -45.90 11.72 -4.40
CA ALA A 10 -45.00 11.69 -5.55
C ALA A 10 -44.48 10.26 -5.74
N LEU A 11 -44.34 9.87 -7.01
CA LEU A 11 -43.53 8.73 -7.43
C LEU A 11 -42.07 9.03 -7.05
N LEU A 12 -41.58 8.43 -5.96
CA LEU A 12 -40.14 8.33 -5.76
C LEU A 12 -39.65 7.16 -6.60
N LEU A 13 -39.30 7.48 -7.85
CA LEU A 13 -38.25 6.78 -8.58
C LEU A 13 -36.99 6.87 -7.72
N SER A 14 -36.78 5.91 -6.81
CA SER A 14 -35.45 5.69 -6.26
C SER A 14 -34.62 5.17 -7.42
N GLY A 15 -33.93 6.11 -8.07
CA GLY A 15 -32.92 5.78 -9.05
C GLY A 15 -31.90 4.89 -8.39
N CYS A 16 -31.67 3.71 -8.98
CA CYS A 16 -30.39 3.06 -8.86
C CYS A 16 -29.35 4.01 -9.49
N LEU A 17 -28.82 4.92 -8.68
CA LEU A 17 -27.59 5.61 -9.00
C LEU A 17 -26.48 4.59 -8.79
N SER A 18 -26.00 4.08 -9.91
CA SER A 18 -24.77 3.32 -10.03
C SER A 18 -23.68 4.02 -9.23
N PHE A 19 -23.21 3.39 -8.15
CA PHE A 19 -22.02 3.76 -7.42
C PHE A 19 -20.82 3.44 -8.31
N GLY A 20 -20.47 4.38 -9.19
CA GLY A 20 -19.22 4.39 -9.92
C GLY A 20 -18.15 5.09 -9.07
N GLY A 21 -17.03 4.41 -8.85
CA GLY A 21 -15.84 4.93 -8.15
C GLY A 21 -15.96 4.87 -6.63
N GLY A 22 -15.66 3.71 -6.05
CA GLY A 22 -15.67 3.55 -4.60
C GLY A 22 -14.43 4.14 -3.97
N SER A 23 -14.46 5.42 -3.60
CA SER A 23 -13.48 5.96 -2.66
C SER A 23 -13.66 5.25 -1.32
N ARG A 24 -12.58 4.69 -0.78
CA ARG A 24 -12.57 4.12 0.56
C ARG A 24 -12.82 5.24 1.56
N SER A 25 -13.54 4.96 2.65
CA SER A 25 -13.62 5.95 3.74
C SER A 25 -12.23 6.12 4.37
N SER A 26 -11.91 7.31 4.88
CA SER A 26 -10.64 7.57 5.57
C SER A 26 -10.41 6.60 6.74
N GLU A 27 -11.47 6.22 7.46
CA GLU A 27 -11.42 5.22 8.53
C GLU A 27 -11.11 3.80 8.02
N GLU A 28 -11.49 3.47 6.79
CA GLU A 28 -11.11 2.21 6.16
C GLU A 28 -9.65 2.24 5.73
N VAL A 29 -9.20 3.32 5.08
CA VAL A 29 -7.80 3.51 4.69
C VAL A 29 -6.89 3.39 5.90
N GLU A 30 -7.20 4.09 7.00
CA GLU A 30 -6.39 4.03 8.22
C GLU A 30 -6.31 2.61 8.80
N ARG A 31 -7.42 1.86 8.80
CA ARG A 31 -7.40 0.45 9.24
C ARG A 31 -6.56 -0.44 8.31
N LEU A 32 -6.57 -0.18 7.01
CA LEU A 32 -5.73 -0.91 6.04
C LEU A 32 -4.25 -0.59 6.27
N ARG A 33 -3.89 0.69 6.44
CA ARG A 33 -2.53 1.15 6.77
C ARG A 33 -2.00 0.42 8.00
N GLN A 34 -2.76 0.43 9.09
CA GLN A 34 -2.41 -0.27 10.33
C GLN A 34 -2.22 -1.77 10.12
N SER A 35 -3.13 -2.43 9.39
CA SER A 35 -3.03 -3.87 9.11
C SER A 35 -1.78 -4.21 8.30
N ILE A 36 -1.49 -3.43 7.25
CA ILE A 36 -0.29 -3.60 6.41
C ILE A 36 0.98 -3.44 7.23
N VAL A 37 1.04 -2.42 8.09
CA VAL A 37 2.21 -2.18 8.97
C VAL A 37 2.40 -3.35 9.94
N VAL A 38 1.34 -3.80 10.61
CA VAL A 38 1.40 -4.93 11.54
C VAL A 38 1.84 -6.21 10.82
N ASP A 39 1.29 -6.50 9.66
CA ASP A 39 1.62 -7.70 8.89
C ASP A 39 3.07 -7.67 8.40
N ALA A 40 3.57 -6.50 7.97
CA ALA A 40 4.94 -6.31 7.54
C ALA A 40 5.94 -6.44 8.69
N LEU A 41 5.63 -5.87 9.87
CA LEU A 41 6.40 -6.07 11.09
C LEU A 41 6.42 -7.55 11.51
N GLY A 42 5.31 -8.27 11.35
CA GLY A 42 5.21 -9.71 11.61
C GLY A 42 6.13 -10.57 10.75
N GLN A 43 6.65 -10.04 9.63
CA GLN A 43 7.60 -10.75 8.77
C GLN A 43 9.07 -10.51 9.13
N ILE A 44 9.38 -9.66 10.12
CA ILE A 44 10.77 -9.43 10.54
C ILE A 44 11.44 -10.76 10.92
N GLY A 45 12.67 -10.96 10.43
CA GLY A 45 13.44 -12.18 10.67
C GLY A 45 13.20 -13.30 9.65
N ARG A 46 12.20 -13.18 8.77
CA ARG A 46 12.02 -14.14 7.66
C ARG A 46 13.18 -14.00 6.67
N PRO A 47 13.72 -15.11 6.12
CA PRO A 47 14.89 -15.05 5.26
C PRO A 47 14.59 -14.40 3.92
N TYR A 48 15.59 -13.75 3.32
CA TYR A 48 15.49 -13.33 1.93
C TYR A 48 15.55 -14.55 1.01
N ARG A 49 14.66 -14.60 0.01
CA ARG A 49 14.70 -15.53 -1.11
C ARG A 49 14.34 -14.81 -2.40
N TYR A 50 15.22 -14.82 -3.38
CA TYR A 50 14.92 -14.27 -4.71
C TYR A 50 13.70 -14.98 -5.31
N GLY A 51 12.70 -14.24 -5.77
CA GLY A 51 11.43 -14.79 -6.23
C GLY A 51 10.47 -15.18 -5.10
N GLY A 52 10.87 -15.13 -3.84
CA GLY A 52 10.07 -15.50 -2.68
C GLY A 52 8.93 -14.51 -2.39
N SER A 53 7.76 -15.04 -2.05
CA SER A 53 6.53 -14.28 -1.80
C SER A 53 5.67 -14.90 -0.69
N ASN A 54 6.29 -15.65 0.23
CA ASN A 54 5.61 -16.29 1.34
C ASN A 54 6.52 -16.37 2.59
N PRO A 55 5.99 -16.75 3.77
CA PRO A 55 6.76 -16.77 5.02
C PRO A 55 7.96 -17.74 5.07
N ASP A 56 8.17 -18.62 4.09
CA ASP A 56 9.41 -19.43 3.99
C ASP A 56 10.58 -18.61 3.43
N GLY A 57 10.28 -17.45 2.83
CA GLY A 57 11.22 -16.40 2.49
C GLY A 57 10.69 -15.45 1.42
N PHE A 58 11.16 -14.21 1.49
CA PHE A 58 10.68 -13.10 0.66
C PHE A 58 11.80 -12.45 -0.14
N ASP A 59 11.50 -11.94 -1.33
CA ASP A 59 12.22 -10.79 -1.85
C ASP A 59 11.48 -9.49 -1.54
N CYS A 60 12.04 -8.34 -1.93
CA CYS A 60 11.49 -7.03 -1.58
C CYS A 60 10.03 -6.86 -2.04
N SER A 61 9.76 -7.15 -3.30
CA SER A 61 8.43 -7.01 -3.90
C SER A 61 7.47 -8.13 -3.52
N GLY A 62 7.98 -9.32 -3.23
CA GLY A 62 7.21 -10.44 -2.72
C GLY A 62 6.75 -10.24 -1.28
N LEU A 63 7.54 -9.57 -0.43
CA LEU A 63 7.10 -9.11 0.90
C LEU A 63 5.92 -8.15 0.77
N VAL A 64 6.07 -7.10 -0.05
CA VAL A 64 5.02 -6.10 -0.30
C VAL A 64 3.74 -6.75 -0.83
N GLN A 65 3.86 -7.62 -1.84
CA GLN A 65 2.72 -8.34 -2.41
C GLN A 65 2.01 -9.18 -1.35
N TYR A 66 2.75 -9.88 -0.50
CA TYR A 66 2.19 -10.73 0.54
C TYR A 66 1.40 -9.94 1.59
N VAL A 67 1.95 -8.83 2.10
CA VAL A 67 1.32 -8.04 3.17
C VAL A 67 0.09 -7.28 2.66
N PHE A 68 0.15 -6.70 1.45
CA PHE A 68 -1.01 -6.04 0.85
C PHE A 68 -2.13 -7.04 0.53
N ALA A 69 -1.78 -8.27 0.13
CA ALA A 69 -2.78 -9.30 -0.13
C ALA A 69 -3.54 -9.75 1.13
N GLN A 70 -2.94 -9.67 2.32
CA GLN A 70 -3.66 -9.94 3.58
C GLN A 70 -4.79 -8.93 3.80
N SER A 71 -4.59 -7.69 3.39
CA SER A 71 -5.57 -6.61 3.41
C SER A 71 -6.44 -6.56 2.15
N GLY A 72 -6.41 -7.59 1.31
CA GLY A 72 -7.23 -7.70 0.10
C GLY A 72 -6.79 -6.80 -1.06
N VAL A 73 -5.64 -6.13 -0.96
CA VAL A 73 -5.09 -5.28 -2.03
C VAL A 73 -4.13 -6.11 -2.88
N LYS A 74 -4.43 -6.20 -4.19
CA LYS A 74 -3.63 -7.00 -5.12
C LYS A 74 -2.58 -6.13 -5.78
N LEU A 75 -1.32 -6.46 -5.54
CA LEU A 75 -0.19 -5.80 -6.17
C LEU A 75 0.50 -6.69 -7.21
N PRO A 76 1.05 -6.09 -8.29
CA PRO A 76 1.93 -6.78 -9.23
C PRO A 76 3.11 -7.44 -8.53
N ARG A 77 3.78 -8.39 -9.23
CA ARG A 77 4.85 -9.17 -8.62
C ARG A 77 6.15 -8.39 -8.48
N SER A 78 6.47 -7.48 -9.40
CA SER A 78 7.76 -6.79 -9.42
C SER A 78 7.67 -5.39 -8.81
N SER A 79 8.75 -4.93 -8.17
CA SER A 79 8.84 -3.56 -7.62
C SER A 79 8.62 -2.48 -8.67
N ARG A 80 9.09 -2.70 -9.91
CA ARG A 80 8.89 -1.77 -11.03
C ARG A 80 7.43 -1.65 -11.47
N GLU A 81 6.66 -2.73 -11.38
CA GLU A 81 5.22 -2.66 -11.67
C GLU A 81 4.46 -2.08 -10.48
N GLN A 82 4.85 -2.42 -9.25
CA GLN A 82 4.28 -1.86 -8.03
C GLN A 82 4.44 -0.35 -7.96
N SER A 83 5.55 0.20 -8.45
CA SER A 83 5.79 1.65 -8.48
C SER A 83 4.88 2.42 -9.46
N ARG A 84 4.01 1.73 -10.20
CA ARG A 84 3.03 2.34 -11.11
C ARG A 84 1.61 2.27 -10.56
N ILE A 85 1.45 1.78 -9.34
CA ILE A 85 0.15 1.63 -8.67
C ILE A 85 0.02 2.73 -7.63
N GLY A 86 -1.15 3.34 -7.58
CA GLY A 86 -1.43 4.43 -6.66
C GLY A 86 -0.84 5.77 -7.10
N ASP A 87 -0.94 6.75 -6.22
CA ASP A 87 -0.52 8.13 -6.45
C ASP A 87 0.97 8.34 -6.13
N ASP A 88 1.60 9.24 -6.88
CA ASP A 88 2.94 9.76 -6.54
C ASP A 88 2.81 10.72 -5.36
N ILE A 89 3.65 10.54 -4.35
CA ILE A 89 3.67 11.39 -3.16
C ILE A 89 5.08 11.85 -2.84
N ASP A 90 5.20 13.04 -2.25
CA ASP A 90 6.45 13.48 -1.67
C ASP A 90 6.79 12.62 -0.44
N LEU A 91 8.07 12.33 -0.24
CA LEU A 91 8.52 11.50 0.89
C LEU A 91 8.14 12.12 2.24
N ASP A 92 8.08 13.45 2.32
CA ASP A 92 7.70 14.18 3.54
C ASP A 92 6.20 14.04 3.86
N ASP A 93 5.37 13.67 2.88
CA ASP A 93 3.95 13.40 3.02
C ASP A 93 3.65 11.91 3.22
N ALA A 94 4.68 11.05 3.24
CA ALA A 94 4.51 9.60 3.35
C ALA A 94 3.85 9.21 4.68
N GLU A 95 2.85 8.33 4.59
CA GLU A 95 2.10 7.76 5.70
C GLU A 95 2.45 6.27 5.90
N PRO A 96 2.28 5.73 7.12
CA PRO A 96 2.48 4.31 7.37
C PRO A 96 1.70 3.44 6.37
N GLY A 97 2.37 2.45 5.77
CA GLY A 97 1.81 1.61 4.71
C GLY A 97 2.16 2.05 3.29
N ASP A 98 2.65 3.28 3.08
CA ASP A 98 3.11 3.71 1.75
C ASP A 98 4.36 2.96 1.30
N LEU A 99 4.59 2.94 -0.01
CA LEU A 99 5.68 2.21 -0.61
C LEU A 99 6.81 3.14 -1.01
N LEU A 100 8.02 2.83 -0.56
CA LEU A 100 9.23 3.57 -0.91
C LEU A 100 10.03 2.77 -1.95
N PHE A 101 10.34 3.37 -3.09
CA PHE A 101 11.03 2.72 -4.20
C PHE A 101 12.46 3.24 -4.35
N TYR A 102 13.36 2.32 -4.71
CA TYR A 102 14.79 2.58 -4.78
C TYR A 102 15.40 1.99 -6.06
N SER A 103 16.54 2.57 -6.48
CA SER A 103 17.36 2.08 -7.59
C SER A 103 18.82 1.88 -7.14
N PHE A 104 19.19 0.64 -6.82
CA PHE A 104 20.54 0.31 -6.39
C PHE A 104 21.52 0.19 -7.55
N THR A 105 21.10 -0.44 -8.66
CA THR A 105 21.96 -0.70 -9.83
C THR A 105 22.02 0.46 -10.82
N GLY A 106 21.19 1.49 -10.62
CA GLY A 106 21.03 2.60 -11.56
C GLY A 106 20.16 2.22 -12.77
N GLY A 107 19.42 3.20 -13.28
CA GLY A 107 18.62 3.08 -14.51
C GLY A 107 17.18 2.60 -14.33
N SER A 108 16.83 1.95 -13.21
CA SER A 108 15.44 1.57 -12.91
C SER A 108 15.22 1.18 -11.46
N ILE A 109 13.96 1.22 -11.01
CA ILE A 109 13.54 0.68 -9.71
C ILE A 109 13.82 -0.82 -9.65
N ASP A 110 14.55 -1.23 -8.62
CA ASP A 110 14.96 -2.61 -8.34
C ASP A 110 14.66 -3.06 -6.90
N HIS A 111 14.21 -2.13 -6.05
CA HIS A 111 13.93 -2.41 -4.65
C HIS A 111 12.74 -1.60 -4.13
N VAL A 112 12.02 -2.16 -3.15
CA VAL A 112 10.84 -1.55 -2.51
C VAL A 112 10.87 -1.82 -1.01
N ALA A 113 10.32 -0.89 -0.22
CA ALA A 113 10.10 -1.02 1.22
C ALA A 113 8.71 -0.51 1.60
N VAL A 114 8.16 -1.01 2.70
CA VAL A 114 6.91 -0.49 3.30
C VAL A 114 7.30 0.53 4.36
N TYR A 115 6.82 1.76 4.24
CA TYR A 115 7.02 2.81 5.22
C TYR A 115 6.22 2.50 6.49
N LEU A 116 6.83 2.72 7.65
CA LEU A 116 6.24 2.40 8.95
C LEU A 116 5.82 3.66 9.73
N GLY A 117 6.09 4.85 9.19
CA GLY A 117 6.11 6.08 9.97
C GLY A 117 7.45 6.31 10.66
N ASP A 118 7.60 7.48 11.30
CA ASP A 118 8.77 7.87 12.11
C ASP A 118 10.13 7.67 11.40
N GLY A 119 10.16 7.86 10.07
CA GLY A 119 11.37 7.70 9.28
C GLY A 119 11.90 6.26 9.23
N GLN A 120 11.06 5.25 9.48
CA GLN A 120 11.41 3.83 9.41
C GLN A 120 10.71 3.13 8.25
N ALA A 121 11.36 2.13 7.68
CA ALA A 121 10.76 1.26 6.66
C ALA A 121 11.17 -0.20 6.85
N VAL A 122 10.29 -1.13 6.52
CA VAL A 122 10.55 -2.58 6.53
C VAL A 122 10.72 -3.11 5.11
N HIS A 123 11.68 -4.01 4.92
CA HIS A 123 12.00 -4.57 3.61
C HIS A 123 12.76 -5.90 3.72
N ALA A 124 12.76 -6.67 2.63
CA ALA A 124 13.64 -7.81 2.43
C ALA A 124 14.85 -7.38 1.55
N PRO A 125 16.03 -7.09 2.13
CA PRO A 125 17.09 -6.34 1.45
C PRO A 125 17.82 -7.10 0.33
N ALA A 126 18.33 -8.30 0.61
CA ALA A 126 19.17 -9.05 -0.31
C ALA A 126 19.45 -10.48 0.19
N SER A 127 19.99 -11.34 -0.69
CA SER A 127 20.45 -12.69 -0.37
C SER A 127 21.38 -12.73 0.85
N GLY A 128 21.18 -13.74 1.71
CA GLY A 128 21.95 -13.91 2.95
C GLY A 128 21.51 -12.99 4.10
N ARG A 129 20.44 -12.20 3.90
CA ARG A 129 19.83 -11.35 4.92
C ARG A 129 18.41 -11.85 5.24
N GLN A 130 17.79 -11.18 6.19
CA GLN A 130 16.40 -11.37 6.58
C GLN A 130 15.62 -10.07 6.42
N VAL A 131 14.29 -10.15 6.50
CA VAL A 131 13.43 -8.97 6.62
C VAL A 131 13.82 -8.18 7.87
N ILE A 132 14.07 -6.88 7.69
CA ILE A 132 14.55 -5.97 8.73
C ILE A 132 13.85 -4.62 8.61
N VAL A 133 13.91 -3.84 9.69
CA VAL A 133 13.60 -2.41 9.68
C VAL A 133 14.88 -1.62 9.45
N ALA A 134 14.79 -0.58 8.63
CA ALA A 134 15.88 0.34 8.35
C ALA A 134 15.42 1.81 8.43
N PRO A 135 16.28 2.72 8.92
CA PRO A 135 15.99 4.15 8.92
C PRO A 135 16.07 4.71 7.49
N VAL A 136 14.99 5.37 7.06
CA VAL A 136 14.85 5.99 5.73
C VAL A 136 15.94 7.04 5.52
N ALA A 137 16.18 7.90 6.51
CA ALA A 137 17.14 8.99 6.46
C ALA A 137 18.62 8.55 6.40
N GLN A 138 18.92 7.25 6.50
CA GLN A 138 20.30 6.79 6.34
C GLN A 138 20.80 7.12 4.93
N LYS A 139 21.95 7.78 4.85
CA LYS A 139 22.55 8.24 3.59
C LYS A 139 22.56 7.20 2.48
N TYR A 140 22.82 5.93 2.82
CA TYR A 140 22.81 4.82 1.87
C TYR A 140 21.45 4.64 1.18
N TRP A 141 20.33 4.68 1.93
CA TRP A 141 18.98 4.58 1.38
C TRP A 141 18.57 5.84 0.64
N MET A 142 18.80 7.02 1.23
CA MET A 142 18.41 8.30 0.62
C MET A 142 19.09 8.56 -0.73
N GLN A 143 20.33 8.14 -0.93
CA GLN A 143 21.01 8.27 -2.22
C GLN A 143 20.42 7.39 -3.32
N LYS A 144 19.60 6.40 -2.95
CA LYS A 144 19.02 5.40 -3.84
C LYS A 144 17.51 5.56 -3.97
N PHE A 145 16.91 6.41 -3.14
CA PHE A 145 15.48 6.73 -3.18
C PHE A 145 15.13 7.32 -4.54
N VAL A 146 13.99 6.89 -5.08
CA VAL A 146 13.48 7.34 -6.38
C VAL A 146 12.15 8.04 -6.20
N GLU A 147 11.17 7.35 -5.60
CA GLU A 147 9.79 7.82 -5.48
C GLU A 147 9.07 7.10 -4.33
N ALA A 148 7.99 7.69 -3.85
CA ALA A 148 7.06 7.10 -2.90
C ALA A 148 5.67 6.98 -3.55
N ARG A 149 4.93 5.92 -3.21
CA ARG A 149 3.57 5.70 -3.71
C ARG A 149 2.58 5.48 -2.57
N ASP A 150 1.46 6.17 -2.64
CA ASP A 150 0.27 5.86 -1.86
C ASP A 150 -0.65 4.93 -2.67
N VAL A 151 -0.76 3.68 -2.24
CA VAL A 151 -1.53 2.63 -2.92
C VAL A 151 -2.99 2.58 -2.43
N LEU A 152 -3.33 3.25 -1.34
CA LEU A 152 -4.60 3.07 -0.64
C LEU A 152 -5.60 4.21 -0.88
N ASN A 153 -5.11 5.38 -1.29
CA ASN A 153 -5.92 6.50 -1.72
C ASN A 153 -5.99 6.51 -3.27
N ASP A 154 -7.18 6.27 -3.83
CA ASP A 154 -7.55 6.36 -5.26
C ASP A 154 -8.73 7.36 -5.41
#